data_AF-A0A6B3FSS9-F1
#
_entry.id   AF-A0A6B3FSS9-F1
#
_cell.length_a   1.000
_cell.length_b   1.000
_cell.length_c   1.000
_cell.angle_alpha   90.00
_cell.angle_beta   90.00
_cell.angle_gamma   90.00
#
_symmetry.space_group_name_H-M   'P 1'
#
loop_
_entity.id
_entity.type
_entity.pdbx_description
1 polymer ?
#
loop_
_entity_poly.entity_id
_entity_poly.type
_entity_poly.pdbx_seq_one_letter_code
_entity_poly.pdbx_strand_id
1 'polypeptide(L)'
;AVCGEPDIADFPRILAEHPFRDSDPALVFGPRAEMFMSPDLSGVDVPLWSVAATTHLAHFHQLGSSEAYLNTPTPHKKLDFWEDWFQKSYAADTVDRHKAFFDHWLKGVDNGIMDEPPVRLEIRTGNG
;
A
#
# COMPACT_ATOMS: atom_id res chain seq x y z
N ALA A 1 -25.75 7.63 12.39
CA ALA A 1 -26.49 6.65 11.57
C ALA A 1 -26.72 7.27 10.21
N VAL A 2 -26.41 6.56 9.12
CA VAL A 2 -26.82 7.00 7.78
C VAL A 2 -28.32 6.74 7.69
N CYS A 3 -29.11 7.79 7.42
CA CYS A 3 -30.56 7.65 7.24
C CYS A 3 -30.86 7.41 5.75
N GLY A 4 -31.45 6.27 5.43
CA GLY A 4 -31.79 5.83 4.06
C GLY A 4 -31.41 4.38 3.82
N GLU A 5 -31.90 3.80 2.72
CA GLU A 5 -31.36 2.54 2.18
C GLU A 5 -29.89 2.78 1.80
N PRO A 6 -28.94 2.02 2.35
CA PRO A 6 -27.54 2.23 2.07
C PRO A 6 -27.24 1.75 0.64
N ASP A 7 -26.63 2.63 -0.16
CA ASP A 7 -26.13 2.32 -1.49
C ASP A 7 -24.84 1.50 -1.37
N ILE A 8 -25.01 0.19 -1.10
CA ILE A 8 -23.91 -0.75 -0.87
C ILE A 8 -23.67 -1.54 -2.15
N ALA A 9 -22.45 -1.45 -2.68
CA ALA A 9 -22.03 -2.29 -3.79
C ALA A 9 -22.09 -3.78 -3.38
N ASP A 10 -22.73 -4.60 -4.20
CA ASP A 10 -22.77 -6.05 -4.03
C ASP A 10 -21.45 -6.69 -4.46
N PHE A 11 -20.44 -6.46 -3.61
CA PHE A 11 -19.07 -6.90 -3.83
C PHE A 11 -18.94 -8.42 -4.08
N PRO A 12 -19.65 -9.30 -3.33
CA PRO A 12 -19.61 -10.74 -3.59
C PRO A 12 -20.09 -11.12 -5.00
N ARG A 13 -21.19 -10.53 -5.48
CA ARG A 13 -21.70 -10.79 -6.84
C ARG A 13 -20.71 -10.32 -7.90
N ILE A 14 -20.17 -9.10 -7.76
CA ILE A 14 -19.20 -8.53 -8.71
C ILE A 14 -17.94 -9.40 -8.79
N LEU A 15 -17.44 -9.89 -7.65
CA LEU A 15 -16.28 -10.79 -7.61
C LEU A 15 -16.57 -12.16 -8.25
N ALA A 16 -17.79 -12.69 -8.08
CA ALA A 16 -18.20 -13.95 -8.69
C ALA A 16 -18.36 -13.85 -10.22
N GLU A 17 -18.88 -12.72 -10.70
CA GLU A 17 -19.06 -12.45 -12.14
C GLU A 17 -17.72 -12.08 -12.83
N HIS A 18 -16.76 -11.54 -12.07
CA HIS A 18 -15.46 -11.08 -12.57
C HIS A 18 -14.28 -11.63 -11.74
N PRO A 19 -14.05 -12.95 -11.76
CA PRO A 19 -13.10 -13.62 -10.85
C PRO A 19 -11.62 -13.45 -11.23
N PHE A 20 -11.28 -12.85 -12.38
CA PHE A 20 -9.92 -12.78 -12.90
C PHE A 20 -9.47 -11.34 -13.26
N ARG A 21 -8.15 -11.11 -13.20
CA ARG A 21 -7.49 -9.80 -13.42
C ARG A 21 -7.65 -9.25 -14.86
N ASP A 22 -7.96 -10.11 -15.82
CA ASP A 22 -8.18 -9.79 -17.23
C ASP A 22 -9.65 -9.47 -17.57
N SER A 23 -10.53 -9.44 -16.57
CA SER A 23 -11.90 -8.94 -16.72
C SER A 23 -11.89 -7.47 -17.16
N ASP A 24 -12.89 -7.06 -17.94
CA ASP A 24 -13.00 -5.69 -18.44
C ASP A 24 -12.94 -4.67 -17.28
N PRO A 25 -11.85 -3.88 -17.17
CA PRO A 25 -11.68 -2.93 -16.09
C PRO A 25 -12.77 -1.85 -16.07
N ALA A 26 -13.35 -1.52 -17.23
CA ALA A 26 -14.44 -0.55 -17.31
C ALA A 26 -15.74 -1.11 -16.72
N LEU A 27 -15.97 -2.42 -16.75
CA LEU A 27 -17.11 -3.08 -16.11
C LEU A 27 -16.88 -3.33 -14.62
N VAL A 28 -15.65 -3.68 -14.24
CA VAL A 28 -15.29 -4.02 -12.86
C VAL A 28 -15.12 -2.78 -11.99
N PHE A 29 -14.44 -1.76 -12.49
CA PHE A 29 -14.20 -0.52 -11.75
C PHE A 29 -15.25 0.53 -12.08
N GLY A 30 -15.73 0.61 -13.33
CA GLY A 30 -16.64 1.67 -13.74
C GLY A 30 -16.07 3.08 -13.53
N PRO A 31 -16.83 4.14 -13.85
CA PRO A 31 -16.41 5.52 -13.55
C PRO A 31 -16.43 5.85 -12.06
N ARG A 32 -16.91 4.93 -11.21
CA ARG A 32 -17.11 5.13 -9.75
C ARG A 32 -16.23 4.24 -8.86
N ALA A 33 -15.38 3.38 -9.44
CA ALA A 33 -14.52 2.42 -8.74
C ALA A 33 -15.28 1.47 -7.78
N GLU A 34 -16.29 0.76 -8.30
CA GLU A 34 -17.18 -0.12 -7.50
C GLU A 34 -16.52 -1.44 -7.05
N MET A 35 -15.35 -1.79 -7.60
CA MET A 35 -14.47 -2.86 -7.11
C MET A 35 -13.10 -2.28 -6.67
N PHE A 36 -12.33 -3.03 -5.87
CA PHE A 36 -11.13 -2.55 -5.15
C PHE A 36 -10.10 -1.81 -6.04
N MET A 37 -10.21 -0.48 -6.05
CA MET A 37 -9.23 0.58 -6.29
C MET A 37 -7.96 0.19 -7.07
N SER A 38 -7.94 0.49 -8.38
CA SER A 38 -6.72 0.62 -9.18
C SER A 38 -6.48 2.11 -9.53
N PRO A 39 -5.91 2.93 -8.62
CA PRO A 39 -5.70 4.34 -8.90
C PRO A 39 -4.64 4.55 -10.00
N ASP A 40 -4.79 5.60 -10.81
CA ASP A 40 -3.69 6.08 -11.65
C ASP A 40 -2.64 6.78 -10.77
N LEU A 41 -1.48 6.16 -10.65
CA LEU A 41 -0.36 6.66 -9.84
C LEU A 41 0.68 7.44 -10.66
N SER A 42 0.47 7.58 -11.98
CA SER A 42 1.45 8.22 -12.88
C SER A 42 1.71 9.70 -12.56
N GLY A 43 0.75 10.36 -11.89
CA GLY A 43 0.87 11.75 -11.43
C GLY A 43 1.45 11.94 -10.04
N VAL A 44 1.82 10.88 -9.31
CA VAL A 44 2.33 10.98 -7.94
C VAL A 44 3.84 11.26 -7.94
N ASP A 45 4.21 12.46 -7.50
CA ASP A 45 5.58 12.97 -7.47
C ASP A 45 6.16 13.15 -6.06
N VAL A 46 5.32 13.12 -5.03
CA VAL A 46 5.73 13.25 -3.62
C VAL A 46 6.57 12.06 -3.14
N PRO A 47 7.43 12.25 -2.11
CA PRO A 47 8.14 11.15 -1.47
C PRO A 47 7.18 10.09 -0.89
N LEU A 48 7.58 8.82 -0.98
CA LEU A 48 6.76 7.67 -0.59
C LEU A 48 7.53 6.74 0.35
N TRP A 49 6.94 6.36 1.48
CA TRP A 49 7.39 5.19 2.25
C TRP A 49 6.19 4.25 2.42
N SER A 50 6.23 3.12 1.72
CA SER A 50 5.16 2.11 1.72
C SER A 50 5.51 0.95 2.66
N VAL A 51 4.49 0.30 3.23
CA VAL A 51 4.61 -0.92 4.03
C VAL A 51 3.79 -2.03 3.37
N ALA A 52 4.46 -3.06 2.87
CA ALA A 52 3.86 -4.26 2.29
C ALA A 52 3.93 -5.41 3.30
N ALA A 53 2.87 -5.54 4.11
CA ALA A 53 2.72 -6.65 5.06
C ALA A 53 2.34 -7.94 4.34
N THR A 54 3.01 -9.04 4.67
CA THR A 54 2.81 -10.37 4.05
C THR A 54 1.79 -11.23 4.78
N THR A 55 1.39 -10.84 5.99
CA THR A 55 0.32 -11.48 6.77
C THR A 55 -0.80 -10.47 7.04
N HIS A 56 -1.77 -10.46 6.14
CA HIS A 56 -3.03 -9.72 6.30
C HIS A 56 -4.18 -10.56 5.75
N LEU A 57 -5.37 -10.45 6.34
CA LEU A 57 -6.57 -11.14 5.83
C LEU A 57 -6.79 -10.77 4.36
N ALA A 58 -6.89 -11.78 3.50
CA ALA A 58 -7.07 -11.63 2.05
C ALA A 58 -5.97 -10.86 1.29
N HIS A 59 -4.79 -10.60 1.89
CA HIS A 59 -3.57 -10.08 1.24
C HIS A 59 -3.70 -8.78 0.41
N PHE A 60 -4.82 -8.07 0.47
CA PHE A 60 -5.06 -6.90 -0.38
C PHE A 60 -4.17 -5.71 -0.03
N HIS A 61 -3.79 -5.54 1.25
CA HIS A 61 -2.81 -4.51 1.63
C HIS A 61 -1.41 -4.84 1.13
N GLN A 62 -1.02 -6.11 1.06
CA GLN A 62 0.25 -6.52 0.43
C GLN A 62 0.27 -6.10 -1.04
N LEU A 63 -0.80 -6.43 -1.78
CA LEU A 63 -0.94 -6.09 -3.20
C LEU A 63 -0.91 -4.57 -3.39
N GLY A 64 -1.78 -3.84 -2.70
CA GLY A 64 -1.89 -2.38 -2.83
C GLY A 64 -0.59 -1.65 -2.49
N SER A 65 0.07 -2.02 -1.39
CA SER A 65 1.34 -1.41 -0.99
C SER A 65 2.48 -1.72 -1.96
N SER A 66 2.51 -2.93 -2.53
CA SER A 66 3.49 -3.33 -3.54
C SER A 66 3.27 -2.58 -4.85
N GLU A 67 2.04 -2.53 -5.34
CA GLU A 67 1.67 -1.80 -6.56
C GLU A 67 1.87 -0.29 -6.38
N ALA A 68 1.62 0.27 -5.19
CA ALA A 68 1.92 1.66 -4.90
C ALA A 68 3.43 1.96 -5.04
N TYR A 69 4.29 1.10 -4.47
CA TYR A 69 5.74 1.27 -4.60
C TYR A 69 6.23 1.08 -6.05
N LEU A 70 5.69 0.10 -6.77
CA LEU A 70 6.11 -0.18 -8.15
C LEU A 70 5.66 0.91 -9.12
N ASN A 71 4.40 1.34 -9.05
CA ASN A 71 3.79 2.22 -10.06
C ASN A 71 3.90 3.72 -9.74
N THR A 72 4.26 4.11 -8.52
CA THR A 72 4.57 5.52 -8.22
C THR A 72 5.91 5.90 -8.86
N PRO A 73 5.97 6.91 -9.75
CA PRO A 73 7.18 7.23 -10.52
C PRO A 73 8.25 7.98 -9.71
N THR A 74 7.93 8.46 -8.50
CA THR A 74 8.90 9.16 -7.66
C THR A 74 10.16 8.30 -7.40
N PRO A 75 11.38 8.85 -7.57
CA PRO A 75 12.60 8.15 -7.18
C PRO A 75 12.80 8.17 -5.66
N HIS A 76 12.04 9.02 -4.96
CA HIS A 76 12.13 9.23 -3.51
C HIS A 76 11.23 8.25 -2.74
N LYS A 77 11.42 6.96 -3.02
CA LYS A 77 10.56 5.91 -2.47
C LYS A 77 11.31 4.86 -1.66
N LYS A 78 10.67 4.43 -0.58
CA LYS A 78 11.09 3.32 0.29
C LYS A 78 9.96 2.31 0.48
N LEU A 79 10.33 1.05 0.74
CA LEU A 79 9.43 -0.05 1.00
C LEU A 79 9.94 -0.89 2.19
N ASP A 80 9.12 -1.02 3.21
CA ASP A 80 9.26 -2.09 4.19
C ASP A 80 8.37 -3.27 3.77
N PHE A 81 8.98 -4.42 3.48
CA PHE A 81 8.30 -5.64 3.08
C PHE A 81 8.49 -6.68 4.18
N TRP A 82 7.49 -6.83 5.05
CA TRP A 82 7.63 -7.62 6.27
C TRP A 82 6.38 -8.42 6.62
N GLU A 83 6.42 -9.19 7.70
CA GLU A 83 5.32 -10.06 8.12
C GLU A 83 4.07 -9.24 8.51
N ASP A 84 4.19 -8.45 9.56
CA ASP A 84 3.07 -7.82 10.26
C ASP A 84 2.54 -6.50 9.63
N TRP A 85 1.26 -6.23 9.81
CA TRP A 85 0.60 -5.02 9.30
C TRP A 85 0.36 -3.93 10.35
N PHE A 86 0.54 -4.24 11.64
CA PHE A 86 0.17 -3.34 12.73
C PHE A 86 1.27 -3.14 13.78
N GLN A 87 1.66 -4.19 14.51
CA GLN A 87 2.58 -4.07 15.66
C GLN A 87 3.95 -3.48 15.30
N LYS A 88 4.56 -3.93 14.19
CA LYS A 88 5.85 -3.44 13.68
C LYS A 88 5.78 -1.98 13.25
N SER A 89 4.63 -1.51 12.78
CA SER A 89 4.42 -0.09 12.46
C SER A 89 4.55 0.82 13.70
N TYR A 90 4.32 0.27 14.90
CA TYR A 90 4.48 0.99 16.18
C TYR A 90 5.75 0.62 16.95
N ALA A 91 6.61 -0.26 16.40
CA ALA A 91 7.90 -0.55 17.01
C ALA A 91 8.77 0.72 17.05
N ALA A 92 9.56 0.88 18.11
CA ALA A 92 10.34 2.09 18.32
C ALA A 92 11.28 2.39 17.15
N ASP A 93 11.92 1.36 16.59
CA ASP A 93 12.81 1.50 15.44
C ASP A 93 12.06 1.94 14.18
N THR A 94 10.87 1.38 13.91
CA THR A 94 10.04 1.79 12.77
C THR A 94 9.59 3.25 12.91
N VAL A 95 9.13 3.63 14.11
CA VAL A 95 8.70 5.01 14.39
C VAL A 95 9.85 5.99 14.21
N ASP A 96 11.04 5.68 14.73
CA ASP A 96 12.22 6.54 14.60
C ASP A 96 12.66 6.70 13.14
N ARG A 97 12.59 5.63 12.33
CA ARG A 97 12.89 5.69 10.90
C ARG A 97 11.88 6.53 10.10
N HIS A 98 10.59 6.35 10.34
CA HIS A 98 9.55 7.16 9.68
C HIS A 98 9.66 8.63 10.08
N LYS A 99 9.98 8.92 11.35
CA LYS A 99 10.29 10.28 11.80
C LYS A 99 11.51 10.85 11.07
N ALA A 100 12.59 10.08 10.91
CA ALA A 100 13.77 10.52 10.15
C ALA A 100 13.42 10.84 8.68
N PHE A 101 12.57 10.05 8.04
CA PHE A 101 12.07 10.36 6.70
C PHE A 101 11.24 11.63 6.64
N PHE A 102 10.35 11.83 7.60
CA PHE A 102 9.61 13.08 7.70
C PHE A 102 10.53 14.26 8.03
N ASP A 103 11.54 14.11 8.86
CA ASP A 103 12.52 15.15 9.15
C ASP A 103 13.30 15.54 7.89
N HIS A 104 13.65 14.57 7.04
CA HIS A 104 14.28 14.85 5.76
C HIS A 104 13.37 15.66 4.83
N TRP A 105 12.14 15.18 4.59
CA TRP A 105 11.26 15.78 3.58
C TRP A 105 10.47 17.01 4.05
N LEU A 106 10.12 17.07 5.33
CA LEU A 106 9.28 18.14 5.89
C LEU A 106 10.09 19.20 6.64
N LYS A 107 11.32 18.87 7.09
CA LYS A 107 12.19 19.81 7.82
C LYS A 107 13.52 20.07 7.11
N GLY A 108 13.82 19.39 6.01
CA GLY A 108 15.07 19.57 5.26
C GLY A 108 16.31 19.06 5.99
N VAL A 109 16.16 18.11 6.93
CA VAL A 109 17.28 17.57 7.70
C VAL A 109 18.02 16.53 6.87
N ASP A 110 19.31 16.78 6.61
CA ASP A 110 20.20 15.78 6.01
C ASP A 110 20.67 14.78 7.08
N ASN A 111 19.94 13.68 7.20
CA ASN A 111 20.17 12.62 8.19
C ASN A 111 20.55 11.27 7.55
N GLY A 112 20.85 11.26 6.24
CA GLY A 112 21.20 10.05 5.50
C GLY A 112 20.09 9.02 5.34
N ILE A 113 18.84 9.30 5.77
CA ILE A 113 17.74 8.33 5.65
C ILE A 113 17.52 7.90 4.20
N MET A 114 17.72 8.80 3.24
CA MET A 114 17.57 8.53 1.82
C MET A 114 18.77 7.80 1.19
N ASP A 115 19.92 7.73 1.87
CA ASP A 115 21.10 7.00 1.41
C ASP A 115 21.00 5.49 1.66
N GLU A 116 20.13 5.09 2.59
CA GLU A 116 19.86 3.69 2.87
C GLU A 116 19.12 3.00 1.70
N PRO A 117 19.28 1.67 1.54
CA PRO A 117 18.57 0.90 0.52
C PRO A 117 17.06 1.19 0.48
N PRO A 118 16.45 1.29 -0.71
CA PRO A 118 15.04 1.67 -0.84
C PRO A 118 14.09 0.53 -0.47
N VAL A 119 14.58 -0.70 -0.31
CA VAL A 119 13.76 -1.86 0.09
C VAL A 119 14.40 -2.53 1.30
N ARG A 120 13.61 -2.71 2.36
CA ARG A 120 13.94 -3.54 3.52
C ARG A 120 13.02 -4.74 3.51
N LEU A 121 13.61 -5.93 3.44
CA LEU A 121 12.88 -7.19 3.32
C LEU A 121 13.10 -8.05 4.56
N GLU A 122 12.02 -8.48 5.19
CA GLU A 122 12.04 -9.57 6.16
C GLU A 122 11.92 -10.91 5.42
N ILE A 123 12.99 -11.71 5.48
CA ILE A 123 12.96 -13.07 4.97
C ILE A 123 12.52 -13.99 6.11
N ARG A 124 11.30 -14.52 6.00
CA ARG A 124 10.78 -15.50 6.96
C ARG A 124 11.56 -16.80 6.84
N THR A 125 12.11 -17.28 7.96
CA THR A 125 12.68 -18.62 8.04
C THR A 125 11.55 -19.64 8.17
N GLY A 126 11.52 -20.64 7.30
CA GLY A 126 10.51 -21.70 7.37
C GLY A 126 10.69 -22.57 8.62
N ASN A 127 9.58 -22.86 9.31
CA ASN A 127 9.36 -24.00 10.24
C ASN A 127 7.98 -23.98 10.94
N GLY A 128 7.08 -23.06 10.59
CA GLY A 128 5.79 -22.91 11.26
C GLY A 128 5.90 -21.98 12.45
#